data_AF-A0A6B3G149-F1
#
_entry.id   AF-A0A6B3G149-F1
#
_cell.length_a   1.000
_cell.length_b   1.000
_cell.length_c   1.000
_cell.angle_alpha   90.00
_cell.angle_beta   90.00
_cell.angle_gamma   90.00
#
_symmetry.space_group_name_H-M   'P 1'
#
loop_
_entity.id
_entity.type
_entity.pdbx_description
1 polymer ?
#
loop_
_entity_poly.entity_id
_entity_poly.type
_entity_poly.pdbx_seq_one_letter_code
_entity_poly.pdbx_strand_id
1 'polypeptide(L)'
;MAGPPAAAQGDRVLATDIHIVLVPSPGGPVETPTPLPFTGTITDGCCRTVLIGGKPAATRGSVAFNTPVHVPPTGVFKRPPDNKGTVSRGSMSVFFGGRPAARSGDTATTCNDPAVQHTGVVVAGSDVFIGG
;
A
#
# COMPACT_ATOMS: atom_id res chain seq x y z
N MET A 1 -11.33 -17.44 -17.49
CA MET A 1 -10.91 -17.63 -16.08
C MET A 1 -11.57 -16.56 -15.23
N ALA A 2 -11.91 -16.87 -13.98
CA ALA A 2 -12.35 -15.84 -13.03
C ALA A 2 -11.22 -14.81 -12.84
N GLY A 3 -11.57 -13.52 -12.70
CA GLY A 3 -10.59 -12.48 -12.39
C GLY A 3 -10.05 -12.60 -10.96
N PRO A 4 -9.08 -11.77 -10.54
CA PRO A 4 -8.57 -11.82 -9.16
C PRO A 4 -9.63 -11.42 -8.12
N PRO A 5 -9.49 -11.86 -6.86
CA PRO A 5 -10.37 -11.45 -5.76
C PRO A 5 -10.46 -9.92 -5.62
N ALA A 6 -11.67 -9.43 -5.37
CA ALA A 6 -11.95 -8.04 -5.02
C ALA A 6 -11.31 -7.70 -3.68
N ALA A 7 -10.71 -6.52 -3.59
CA ALA A 7 -10.20 -5.99 -2.33
C ALA A 7 -11.28 -5.17 -1.60
N ALA A 8 -11.19 -5.16 -0.28
CA ALA A 8 -12.09 -4.46 0.63
C ALA A 8 -11.31 -3.80 1.79
N GLN A 9 -12.01 -3.00 2.58
CA GLN A 9 -11.49 -2.50 3.84
C GLN A 9 -11.05 -3.67 4.73
N GLY A 10 -9.84 -3.57 5.29
CA GLY A 10 -9.19 -4.61 6.10
C GLY A 10 -8.22 -5.51 5.34
N ASP A 11 -8.25 -5.51 4.00
CA ASP A 11 -7.24 -6.18 3.18
C ASP A 11 -5.90 -5.45 3.24
N ARG A 12 -4.85 -6.08 2.69
CA ARG A 12 -3.47 -5.61 2.90
C ARG A 12 -2.85 -5.05 1.63
N VAL A 13 -1.91 -4.12 1.83
CA VAL A 13 -0.88 -3.75 0.86
C VAL A 13 0.45 -4.23 1.42
N LEU A 14 1.15 -5.06 0.66
CA LEU A 14 2.48 -5.57 1.01
C LEU A 14 3.53 -4.95 0.11
N ALA A 15 4.65 -4.51 0.70
CA ALA A 15 5.81 -4.00 -0.03
C ALA A 15 7.10 -4.17 0.78
N THR A 16 8.23 -3.86 0.16
CA THR A 16 9.48 -3.52 0.86
C THR A 16 9.84 -2.11 0.44
N ASP A 17 9.85 -1.19 1.40
CA ASP A 17 10.14 0.21 1.17
C ASP A 17 11.61 0.51 1.43
N ILE A 18 12.22 1.32 0.59
CA ILE A 18 13.56 1.86 0.78
C ILE A 18 13.43 3.24 1.43
N HIS A 19 14.09 3.43 2.57
CA HIS A 19 14.25 4.72 3.22
C HIS A 19 15.72 5.10 3.35
N ILE A 20 16.03 6.38 3.30
CA ILE A 20 17.38 6.88 3.58
C ILE A 20 17.52 7.11 5.08
N VAL A 21 18.41 6.34 5.71
CA VAL A 21 18.78 6.48 7.12
C VAL A 21 20.13 7.19 7.23
N LEU A 22 20.20 8.21 8.08
CA LEU A 22 21.43 8.92 8.44
C LEU A 22 22.12 8.16 9.56
N VAL A 23 23.14 7.38 9.22
CA VAL A 23 23.90 6.54 10.17
C VAL A 23 25.09 7.34 10.72
N PRO A 24 25.22 7.53 12.05
CA PRO A 24 26.36 8.25 12.63
C PRO A 24 27.70 7.61 12.29
N SER A 25 28.70 8.43 11.96
CA SER A 25 30.09 8.01 11.78
C SER A 25 31.05 9.11 12.26
N PRO A 26 32.37 8.83 12.45
CA PRO A 26 33.34 9.84 12.87
C PRO A 26 33.44 11.05 11.92
N GLY A 27 33.15 10.87 10.61
CA GLY A 27 33.15 11.94 9.61
C GLY A 27 31.81 12.67 9.46
N GLY A 28 30.82 12.35 10.29
CA GLY A 28 29.43 12.82 10.17
C GLY A 28 28.46 11.72 9.70
N PRO A 29 27.16 12.00 9.62
CA PRO A 29 26.18 10.99 9.22
C PRO A 29 26.32 10.56 7.75
N VAL A 30 26.22 9.25 7.49
CA VAL A 30 26.24 8.66 6.14
C VAL A 30 24.82 8.28 5.71
N GLU A 31 24.41 8.72 4.52
CA GLU A 31 23.13 8.36 3.91
C GLU A 31 23.13 6.90 3.46
N THR A 32 22.32 6.08 4.11
CA THR A 32 22.27 4.64 3.88
C THR A 32 20.87 4.21 3.43
N PRO A 33 20.68 3.79 2.16
CA PRO A 33 19.44 3.17 1.72
C PRO A 33 19.17 1.90 2.54
N THR A 34 18.03 1.89 3.23
CA THR A 34 17.67 0.85 4.19
C THR A 34 16.31 0.26 3.82
N PRO A 35 16.22 -1.04 3.53
CA PRO A 35 14.94 -1.71 3.24
C PRO A 35 14.16 -1.95 4.54
N LEU A 36 12.87 -1.61 4.53
CA LEU A 36 11.93 -1.82 5.63
C LEU A 36 10.64 -2.46 5.10
N PRO A 37 10.12 -3.51 5.76
CA PRO A 37 8.87 -4.13 5.34
C PRO A 37 7.70 -3.15 5.48
N PHE A 38 6.77 -3.20 4.53
CA PHE A 38 5.50 -2.50 4.58
C PHE A 38 4.37 -3.52 4.59
N THR A 39 3.58 -3.54 5.65
CA THR A 39 2.39 -4.40 5.79
C THR A 39 1.19 -3.53 6.18
N GLY A 40 0.69 -2.78 5.22
CA GLY A 40 -0.38 -1.81 5.45
C GLY A 40 -1.77 -2.44 5.42
N THR A 41 -2.68 -1.97 6.28
CA THR A 41 -4.10 -2.34 6.23
C THR A 41 -4.89 -1.26 5.52
N ILE A 42 -5.67 -1.62 4.50
CA ILE A 42 -6.58 -0.70 3.81
C ILE A 42 -7.70 -0.32 4.78
N THR A 43 -7.74 0.94 5.22
CA THR A 43 -8.76 1.42 6.18
C THR A 43 -9.48 2.67 5.72
N ASP A 44 -9.00 3.33 4.65
CA ASP A 44 -9.55 4.60 4.20
C ASP A 44 -9.71 4.65 2.67
N GLY A 45 -10.48 5.62 2.16
CA GLY A 45 -10.73 5.83 0.74
C GLY A 45 -11.55 4.71 0.07
N CYS A 46 -12.16 3.81 0.83
CA CYS A 46 -13.01 2.72 0.30
C CYS A 46 -14.37 3.24 -0.19
N CYS A 47 -15.01 2.50 -1.10
CA CYS A 47 -16.38 2.76 -1.53
C CYS A 47 -17.36 2.24 -0.47
N ARG A 48 -18.12 3.14 0.16
CA ARG A 48 -19.03 2.78 1.27
C ARG A 48 -20.37 2.19 0.81
N THR A 49 -20.73 2.39 -0.45
CA THR A 49 -22.02 1.94 -1.03
C THR A 49 -21.93 0.56 -1.67
N VAL A 50 -20.73 0.04 -1.90
CA VAL A 50 -20.50 -1.32 -2.40
C VAL A 50 -19.77 -2.09 -1.31
N LEU A 51 -20.32 -3.25 -0.93
CA LEU A 51 -19.73 -4.11 0.09
C LEU A 51 -19.21 -5.41 -0.53
N ILE A 52 -17.99 -5.78 -0.17
CA ILE A 52 -17.36 -7.06 -0.50
C ILE A 52 -17.19 -7.81 0.81
N GLY A 53 -17.86 -8.97 0.96
CA GLY A 53 -17.87 -9.70 2.24
C GLY A 53 -18.38 -8.87 3.42
N GLY A 54 -19.34 -7.97 3.17
CA GLY A 54 -19.91 -7.08 4.19
C GLY A 54 -19.05 -5.86 4.55
N LYS A 55 -17.89 -5.66 3.92
CA LYS A 55 -16.98 -4.52 4.18
C LYS A 55 -16.93 -3.56 2.98
N PRO A 56 -16.73 -2.25 3.18
CA PRO A 56 -16.56 -1.28 2.10
C PRO A 56 -15.53 -1.73 1.06
N ALA A 57 -15.89 -1.70 -0.22
CA ALA A 57 -15.03 -2.17 -1.30
C ALA A 57 -13.83 -1.24 -1.51
N ALA A 58 -12.63 -1.79 -1.68
CA ALA A 58 -11.45 -1.01 -2.01
C ALA A 58 -11.46 -0.63 -3.50
N THR A 59 -10.88 0.53 -3.80
CA THR A 59 -10.82 1.10 -5.15
C THR A 59 -9.45 1.72 -5.38
N ARG A 60 -9.14 2.08 -6.62
CA ARG A 60 -8.01 2.99 -6.89
C ARG A 60 -8.16 4.26 -6.05
N GLY A 61 -7.12 4.59 -5.28
CA GLY A 61 -7.11 5.67 -4.31
C GLY A 61 -7.45 5.27 -2.88
N SER A 62 -7.82 4.01 -2.61
CA SER A 62 -7.93 3.51 -1.23
C SER A 62 -6.57 3.49 -0.55
N VAL A 63 -6.55 3.77 0.75
CA VAL A 63 -5.33 4.02 1.52
C VAL A 63 -5.12 2.92 2.56
N ALA A 64 -3.91 2.38 2.55
CA ALA A 64 -3.39 1.44 3.53
C ALA A 64 -2.44 2.14 4.50
N PHE A 65 -2.53 1.83 5.79
CA PHE A 65 -1.62 2.35 6.81
C PHE A 65 -0.71 1.24 7.30
N ASN A 66 0.61 1.47 7.23
CA ASN A 66 1.62 0.51 7.65
C ASN A 66 1.48 0.16 9.13
N THR A 67 1.62 -1.13 9.47
CA THR A 67 1.65 -1.59 10.85
C THR A 67 2.57 -2.81 10.97
N PRO A 68 3.63 -2.76 11.80
CA PRO A 68 4.07 -1.60 12.59
C PRO A 68 4.52 -0.43 11.71
N VAL A 69 4.53 0.78 12.26
CA VAL A 69 5.12 1.94 11.57
C VAL A 69 6.61 1.73 11.38
N HIS A 70 7.17 2.32 10.35
CA HIS A 70 8.61 2.31 10.09
C HIS A 70 9.36 2.99 11.22
N VAL A 71 10.34 2.25 11.75
CA VAL A 71 11.31 2.71 12.73
C VAL A 71 12.69 2.47 12.11
N PRO A 72 13.61 3.44 12.15
CA PRO A 72 14.92 3.22 11.56
C PRO A 72 15.67 2.22 12.45
N PRO A 73 16.33 1.19 11.88
CA PRO A 73 17.03 0.17 12.67
C PRO A 73 18.27 0.74 13.37
N THR A 74 18.81 1.84 12.86
CA THR A 74 19.90 2.63 13.43
C THR A 74 19.71 4.09 13.03
N GLY A 75 20.39 5.02 13.69
CA GLY A 75 20.38 6.44 13.30
C GLY A 75 18.99 7.06 13.25
N VAL A 76 18.78 7.97 12.30
CA VAL A 76 17.50 8.65 12.07
C VAL A 76 17.14 8.65 10.59
N PHE A 77 15.86 8.70 10.25
CA PHE A 77 15.46 8.90 8.85
C PHE A 77 15.89 10.29 8.35
N LYS A 78 16.41 10.36 7.12
CA LYS A 78 16.64 11.64 6.42
C LYS A 78 15.31 12.35 6.16
N ARG A 79 14.27 11.58 5.83
CA ARG A 79 12.88 12.05 5.71
C ARG A 79 11.97 11.12 6.50
N PRO A 80 11.15 11.65 7.44
CA PRO A 80 10.20 10.82 8.18
C PRO A 80 9.21 10.11 7.23
N PRO A 81 8.98 8.80 7.38
CA PRO A 81 8.00 8.04 6.59
C PRO A 81 6.57 8.43 6.97
N ASP A 82 5.70 8.65 5.97
CA ASP A 82 4.28 8.90 6.24
C ASP A 82 3.49 7.62 6.57
N ASN A 83 4.11 6.46 6.35
CA ASN A 83 3.55 5.12 6.61
C ASN A 83 2.25 4.84 5.84
N LYS A 84 2.06 5.46 4.67
CA LYS A 84 0.88 5.27 3.83
C LYS A 84 1.21 4.52 2.55
N GLY A 85 0.29 3.65 2.17
CA GLY A 85 0.22 3.03 0.86
C GLY A 85 -1.08 3.45 0.17
N THR A 86 -1.06 3.71 -1.14
CA THR A 86 -2.27 4.07 -1.89
C THR A 86 -2.43 3.15 -3.08
N VAL A 87 -3.60 2.51 -3.21
CA VAL A 87 -3.90 1.66 -4.35
C VAL A 87 -3.85 2.48 -5.63
N SER A 88 -2.91 2.14 -6.52
CA SER A 88 -2.58 2.94 -7.70
C SER A 88 -3.19 2.40 -8.99
N ARG A 89 -3.49 1.10 -9.01
CA ARG A 89 -4.14 0.38 -10.11
C ARG A 89 -5.42 -0.31 -9.64
N GLY A 90 -6.35 -0.52 -10.55
CA GLY A 90 -7.59 -1.26 -10.33
C GLY A 90 -8.05 -1.92 -11.64
N SER A 91 -9.29 -2.41 -11.65
CA SER A 91 -9.97 -2.91 -12.85
C SER A 91 -10.18 -1.81 -13.90
N MET A 92 -10.09 -2.18 -15.17
CA MET A 92 -10.36 -1.32 -16.31
C MET A 92 -11.84 -1.34 -16.73
N SER A 93 -12.61 -2.35 -16.31
CA SER A 93 -14.00 -2.54 -16.70
C SER A 93 -14.99 -2.46 -15.54
N VAL A 94 -14.54 -2.69 -14.30
CA VAL A 94 -15.40 -2.71 -13.11
C VAL A 94 -15.09 -1.52 -12.21
N PHE A 95 -16.14 -0.78 -11.86
CA PHE A 95 -16.06 0.44 -11.07
C PHE A 95 -16.98 0.36 -9.85
N PHE A 96 -16.48 0.78 -8.70
CA PHE A 96 -17.26 0.95 -7.47
C PHE A 96 -17.33 2.44 -7.11
N GLY A 97 -18.55 3.00 -7.09
CA GLY A 97 -18.75 4.44 -6.89
C GLY A 97 -17.98 5.29 -7.91
N GLY A 98 -17.92 4.84 -9.18
CA GLY A 98 -17.23 5.54 -10.27
C GLY A 98 -15.70 5.39 -10.27
N ARG A 99 -15.11 4.61 -9.36
CA ARG A 99 -13.65 4.41 -9.28
C ARG A 99 -13.27 2.97 -9.62
N PRO A 100 -12.14 2.73 -10.31
CA PRO A 100 -11.64 1.39 -10.60
C PRO A 100 -11.64 0.49 -9.36
N ALA A 101 -12.30 -0.66 -9.43
CA ALA A 101 -12.32 -1.62 -8.33
C ALA A 101 -10.92 -2.20 -8.09
N ALA A 102 -10.46 -2.20 -6.84
CA ALA A 102 -9.16 -2.78 -6.48
C ALA A 102 -9.26 -4.30 -6.37
N ARG A 103 -8.21 -5.01 -6.77
CA ARG A 103 -8.15 -6.48 -6.75
C ARG A 103 -6.83 -6.96 -6.16
N SER A 104 -6.78 -8.21 -5.73
CA SER A 104 -5.51 -8.85 -5.39
C SER A 104 -4.57 -8.81 -6.59
N GLY A 105 -3.32 -8.40 -6.36
CA GLY A 105 -2.30 -8.23 -7.40
C GLY A 105 -2.27 -6.84 -8.04
N ASP A 106 -3.25 -5.96 -7.77
CA ASP A 106 -3.14 -4.57 -8.24
C ASP A 106 -2.05 -3.82 -7.46
N THR A 107 -1.36 -2.92 -8.16
CA THR A 107 -0.23 -2.18 -7.60
C THR A 107 -0.69 -1.05 -6.68
N ALA A 108 0.10 -0.78 -5.65
CA ALA A 108 -0.03 0.34 -4.74
C ALA A 108 1.28 1.11 -4.68
N THR A 109 1.17 2.42 -4.44
CA THR A 109 2.31 3.23 -4.05
C THR A 109 2.57 3.13 -2.56
N THR A 110 3.80 3.30 -2.10
CA THR A 110 4.18 3.34 -0.67
C THR A 110 5.26 4.40 -0.41
N CYS A 111 5.70 4.58 0.84
CA CYS A 111 6.45 5.76 1.30
C CYS A 111 7.95 5.80 0.94
N ASN A 112 8.36 5.11 -0.13
CA ASN A 112 9.74 5.02 -0.60
C ASN A 112 10.46 6.38 -0.75
N ASP A 113 11.78 6.37 -0.48
CA ASP A 113 12.73 7.45 -0.76
C ASP A 113 13.50 7.17 -2.08
N PRO A 114 13.99 8.21 -2.79
CA PRO A 114 13.72 9.63 -2.60
C PRO A 114 12.30 10.02 -3.04
N ALA A 115 11.60 9.14 -3.75
CA ALA A 115 10.25 9.37 -4.25
C ALA A 115 9.38 8.12 -4.06
N VAL A 116 8.07 8.34 -3.95
CA VAL A 116 7.04 7.31 -3.88
C VAL A 116 7.13 6.37 -5.09
N GLN A 117 7.09 5.07 -4.86
CA GLN A 117 7.22 4.03 -5.90
C GLN A 117 6.03 3.08 -5.89
N HIS A 118 5.73 2.47 -7.05
CA HIS A 118 4.67 1.45 -7.24
C HIS A 118 5.13 0.04 -6.88
N THR A 119 5.75 -0.13 -5.72
CA THR A 119 6.32 -1.42 -5.27
C THR A 119 5.34 -2.22 -4.41
N GLY A 120 4.25 -1.60 -3.97
CA GLY A 120 3.22 -2.26 -3.18
C GLY A 120 2.28 -3.13 -4.02
N VAL A 121 1.81 -4.21 -3.42
CA VAL A 121 0.83 -5.13 -4.03
C VAL A 121 -0.34 -5.31 -3.08
N VAL A 122 -1.55 -5.16 -3.60
CA VAL A 122 -2.79 -5.47 -2.86
C VAL A 122 -2.91 -6.98 -2.70
N VAL A 123 -3.19 -7.43 -1.48
CA VAL A 123 -3.47 -8.83 -1.14
C VAL A 123 -4.88 -8.91 -0.57
N ALA A 124 -5.77 -9.57 -1.31
CA ALA A 124 -7.16 -9.75 -0.96
C ALA A 124 -7.59 -11.21 -1.14
N GLY A 125 -8.53 -11.67 -0.32
CA GLY A 125 -8.97 -13.07 -0.28
C GLY A 125 -10.49 -13.23 -0.24
N SER A 126 -11.24 -12.33 -0.88
CA SER A 126 -12.70 -12.43 -0.94
C SER A 126 -13.19 -13.46 -1.96
N ASP A 127 -14.45 -13.90 -1.81
CA ASP A 127 -15.13 -14.79 -2.77
C ASP A 127 -15.75 -14.05 -3.96
N VAL A 128 -15.47 -12.75 -4.10
CA VAL A 128 -15.95 -11.92 -5.22
C VAL A 128 -14.79 -11.70 -6.19
N PHE A 129 -14.95 -12.15 -7.43
CA PHE A 129 -13.89 -12.07 -8.45
C PHE A 129 -14.18 -10.97 -9.47
N ILE A 130 -13.20 -10.12 -9.78
CA ILE A 130 -13.38 -8.93 -10.63
C ILE A 130 -12.55 -9.05 -11.91
N GLY A 131 -13.22 -8.86 -13.05
CA GLY A 131 -12.61 -8.89 -14.38
C GLY A 131 -11.62 -7.76 -14.68
N GLY A 132 -10.94 -7.94 -15.82
CA GLY A 132 -9.90 -7.07 -16.38
C GLY A 132 -10.29 -5.61 -16.43
#